data_AF-A0A183GME7-F1
#
_entry.id   AF-A0A183GME7-F1
#
_cell.length_a   1.000
_cell.length_b   1.000
_cell.length_c   1.000
_cell.angle_alpha   90.00
_cell.angle_beta   90.00
_cell.angle_gamma   90.00
#
_symmetry.space_group_name_H-M   'P 1'
#
loop_
_entity.id
_entity.type
_entity.pdbx_description
1 polymer ?
#
loop_
_entity_poly.entity_id
_entity_poly.type
_entity_poly.pdbx_seq_one_letter_code
_entity_poly.pdbx_strand_id
1 'polypeptide(L)'
;LMAAGKTDSRGHFEIKGHAEEFTSIEPKLNIYHDCDDGIMPCQRKVSIHIPDGYISSGEEPKKMFDFGTFQLAGKYKGETRDCLHRV
;
A
#
# COMPACT_ATOMS: atom_id res chain seq x y z
N LEU A 1 -4.92 -8.38 6.81
CA LEU A 1 -5.18 -7.36 5.76
C LEU A 1 -6.15 -6.36 6.37
N MET A 2 -5.77 -5.08 6.48
CA MET A 2 -6.63 -4.07 7.11
C MET A 2 -7.63 -3.45 6.14
N ALA A 3 -7.23 -3.27 4.87
CA ALA A 3 -8.05 -2.74 3.79
C ALA A 3 -7.40 -3.04 2.43
N ALA A 4 -8.17 -2.94 1.36
CA ALA A 4 -7.68 -3.01 -0.02
C ALA A 4 -8.49 -2.06 -0.93
N GLY A 5 -7.87 -1.60 -2.01
CA GLY A 5 -8.49 -0.72 -3.00
C GLY A 5 -7.69 -0.68 -4.30
N LYS A 6 -8.27 -0.06 -5.33
CA LYS A 6 -7.61 0.20 -6.61
C LYS A 6 -7.62 1.70 -6.86
N THR A 7 -6.58 2.20 -7.51
CA THR A 7 -6.53 3.60 -7.94
C THR A 7 -7.62 3.89 -8.97
N ASP A 8 -8.09 5.13 -9.01
CA ASP A 8 -8.93 5.61 -10.11
C ASP A 8 -8.14 5.71 -11.42
N SER A 9 -8.81 6.13 -12.50
CA SER A 9 -8.19 6.29 -13.82
C SER A 9 -7.08 7.36 -13.89
N ARG A 10 -6.94 8.18 -12.85
CA ARG A 10 -5.92 9.22 -12.71
C ARG A 10 -4.83 8.83 -11.71
N GLY A 11 -4.88 7.61 -11.15
CA GLY A 11 -3.91 7.13 -10.17
C GLY A 11 -4.19 7.54 -8.72
N HIS A 12 -5.33 8.18 -8.43
CA HIS A 12 -5.68 8.58 -7.06
C HIS A 12 -6.25 7.41 -6.26
N PHE A 13 -5.93 7.37 -4.97
CA PHE A 13 -6.51 6.43 -4.02
C PHE A 13 -6.62 7.07 -2.64
N GLU A 14 -7.59 6.61 -1.87
CA GLU A 14 -7.69 6.83 -0.43
C GLU A 14 -8.01 5.47 0.22
N ILE A 15 -7.26 5.09 1.25
CA ILE A 15 -7.47 3.82 1.94
C ILE A 15 -7.34 4.02 3.45
N LYS A 16 -8.28 3.45 4.19
CA LYS A 16 -8.33 3.42 5.65
C LYS A 16 -8.63 2.00 6.06
N GLY A 17 -8.02 1.56 7.14
CA GLY A 17 -8.25 0.23 7.69
C GLY A 17 -7.93 0.21 9.16
N HIS A 18 -8.45 -0.79 9.85
CA HIS A 18 -8.23 -1.01 11.27
C HIS A 18 -7.84 -2.47 11.52
N ALA A 19 -7.30 -2.73 12.71
CA ALA A 19 -7.09 -4.07 13.23
C ALA A 19 -7.20 -4.00 14.76
N GLU A 20 -7.70 -5.08 15.37
CA GLU A 20 -7.72 -5.24 16.81
C GLU A 20 -6.44 -5.97 17.26
N GLU A 21 -5.56 -5.25 17.95
CA GLU A 21 -4.31 -5.80 18.49
C GLU A 21 -4.11 -5.33 19.94
N PHE A 22 -3.43 -6.15 20.76
CA PHE A 22 -3.08 -5.78 22.14
C PHE A 22 -2.03 -4.67 22.20
N THR A 23 -1.20 -4.57 21.16
CA THR A 23 -0.15 -3.55 20.98
C THR A 23 -0.54 -2.59 19.85
N SER A 24 0.33 -1.63 19.52
CA SER A 24 0.18 -0.84 18.30
C SER A 24 0.37 -1.72 17.07
N ILE A 25 -0.47 -1.49 16.06
CA ILE A 25 -0.31 -2.07 14.72
C ILE A 25 0.98 -1.57 14.05
N GLU A 26 1.49 -2.33 13.07
CA GLU A 26 2.62 -1.93 12.22
C GLU A 26 2.17 -1.77 10.75
N PRO A 27 1.49 -0.66 10.39
CA PRO A 27 0.87 -0.52 9.09
C PRO A 27 1.89 -0.42 7.95
N LYS A 28 1.62 -1.13 6.86
CA LYS A 28 2.39 -1.07 5.61
C LYS A 28 1.46 -0.87 4.41
N LEU A 29 1.77 0.11 3.57
CA LEU A 29 1.16 0.28 2.27
C LEU A 29 1.89 -0.61 1.26
N ASN A 30 1.19 -1.60 0.71
CA ASN A 30 1.68 -2.42 -0.38
C ASN A 30 1.04 -1.96 -1.69
N ILE A 31 1.87 -1.57 -2.66
CA ILE A 31 1.45 -1.18 -4.00
C ILE A 31 1.79 -2.32 -4.95
N TYR A 32 0.78 -2.88 -5.60
CA TYR A 32 0.93 -3.92 -6.62
C TYR A 32 0.64 -3.31 -7.99
N HIS A 33 1.53 -3.50 -8.96
CA HIS A 33 1.38 -2.90 -10.29
C HIS A 33 2.09 -3.68 -11.40
N ASP A 34 1.65 -3.41 -12.62
CA ASP A 34 2.22 -3.98 -13.87
C ASP A 34 2.83 -2.89 -14.78
N CYS A 35 2.99 -1.66 -14.26
CA CYS A 35 3.63 -0.55 -14.99
C CYS A 35 5.05 -0.95 -15.42
N ASP A 36 5.32 -0.86 -16.73
CA ASP A 36 6.55 -1.29 -17.39
C ASP A 36 7.02 -2.72 -17.01
N ASP A 37 6.08 -3.64 -16.74
CA ASP A 37 6.39 -5.03 -16.32
C ASP A 37 6.38 -6.05 -17.48
N GLY A 38 5.92 -5.65 -18.67
CA GLY A 38 5.84 -6.54 -19.85
C GLY A 38 4.87 -7.72 -19.65
N ILE A 39 5.12 -8.85 -20.33
CA ILE A 39 4.33 -10.08 -20.17
C ILE A 39 5.02 -10.98 -19.13
N MET A 40 4.97 -10.57 -17.87
CA MET A 40 5.52 -11.34 -16.77
C MET A 40 4.40 -11.84 -15.84
N PRO A 41 4.49 -13.08 -15.31
CA PRO A 41 3.52 -13.55 -14.33
C PRO A 41 3.70 -12.76 -13.02
N CYS A 42 2.63 -12.58 -12.25
CA CYS A 42 2.66 -11.87 -10.95
C CYS A 42 2.91 -10.36 -11.06
N GLN A 43 2.64 -9.61 -9.99
CA GLN A 43 2.75 -8.14 -10.02
C GLN A 43 4.02 -7.67 -9.31
N ARG A 44 4.59 -6.55 -9.77
CA ARG A 44 5.64 -5.82 -9.03
C ARG A 44 5.04 -5.25 -7.75
N LYS A 45 5.79 -5.33 -6.66
CA LYS A 45 5.35 -4.92 -5.32
C LYS A 45 6.34 -3.96 -4.69
N VAL A 46 5.83 -2.79 -4.30
CA VAL A 46 6.53 -1.83 -3.44
C VAL A 46 5.85 -1.81 -2.08
N SER A 47 6.66 -1.86 -1.01
CA SER A 47 6.15 -1.87 0.38
C SER A 47 6.68 -0.64 1.12
N ILE A 48 5.78 0.16 1.66
CA ILE A 48 6.10 1.40 2.37
C ILE A 48 5.58 1.31 3.80
N HIS A 49 6.44 1.54 4.77
CA HIS A 49 6.05 1.61 6.17
C HIS A 49 5.34 2.94 6.45
N ILE A 50 4.18 2.87 7.11
CA ILE A 50 3.46 4.05 7.58
C ILE A 50 3.93 4.32 9.02
N PRO A 51 4.41 5.53 9.35
CA PRO A 51 4.89 5.84 10.70
C PRO A 51 3.80 5.76 11.76
N ASP A 52 4.20 5.38 12.99
CA ASP A 52 3.28 5.20 14.12
C ASP A 52 2.46 6.45 14.47
N GLY A 53 2.96 7.64 14.14
CA GLY A 53 2.24 8.90 14.33
C GLY A 53 0.96 9.06 13.49
N TYR A 54 0.64 8.10 12.62
CA TYR A 54 -0.61 8.03 11.86
C TYR A 54 -1.58 6.96 12.40
N ILE A 55 -1.21 6.25 13.46
CA ILE A 55 -2.06 5.29 14.15
C ILE A 55 -2.92 6.04 15.17
N SER A 56 -4.20 5.69 15.28
CA SER A 56 -5.08 6.18 16.33
C SER A 56 -6.01 5.07 16.83
N SER A 57 -6.43 5.17 18.08
CA SER A 57 -7.42 4.26 18.66
C SER A 57 -8.80 4.46 18.03
N GLY A 58 -9.51 3.34 17.80
CA GLY A 58 -10.79 3.28 17.11
C GLY A 58 -10.65 2.84 15.65
N GLU A 59 -11.77 2.67 14.97
CA GLU A 59 -11.79 2.19 13.58
C GLU A 59 -11.45 3.28 12.55
N GLU A 60 -11.69 4.55 12.90
CA GLU A 60 -11.46 5.70 12.03
C GLU A 60 -10.14 6.41 12.38
N PRO A 61 -9.24 6.62 11.41
CA PRO A 61 -7.98 7.31 11.65
C PRO A 61 -8.19 8.81 11.89
N LYS A 62 -7.52 9.36 12.91
CA LYS A 62 -7.57 10.81 13.20
C LYS A 62 -6.73 11.66 12.24
N LYS A 63 -5.76 11.06 11.56
CA LYS A 63 -4.85 11.73 10.63
C LYS A 63 -4.56 10.81 9.45
N MET A 64 -4.65 11.36 8.25
CA MET A 64 -4.29 10.64 7.02
C MET A 64 -2.81 10.82 6.70
N PHE A 65 -2.14 9.73 6.32
CA PHE A 65 -0.79 9.75 5.78
C PHE A 65 -0.85 10.14 4.30
N ASP A 66 -0.34 11.33 3.97
CA ASP A 66 -0.19 11.75 2.58
C ASP A 66 1.07 11.10 1.99
N PHE A 67 0.84 10.07 1.18
CA PHE A 67 1.91 9.36 0.48
C PHE A 67 2.48 10.17 -0.71
N GLY A 68 1.73 11.16 -1.22
CA GLY A 68 2.09 11.92 -2.39
C GLY A 68 1.96 11.13 -3.70
N THR A 69 2.83 11.45 -4.67
CA THR A 69 2.85 10.84 -6.00
C THR A 69 4.10 9.99 -6.17
N PHE A 70 3.94 8.78 -6.71
CA PHE A 70 5.02 7.82 -6.88
C PHE A 70 5.07 7.29 -8.31
N GLN A 71 6.24 7.35 -8.95
CA GLN A 71 6.43 6.99 -10.36
C GLN A 71 6.68 5.48 -10.53
N LEU A 72 5.67 4.71 -10.92
CA LEU A 72 5.76 3.24 -10.97
C LEU A 72 6.60 2.67 -12.14
N ALA A 73 6.98 3.48 -13.13
CA ALA A 73 7.85 3.06 -14.23
C ALA A 73 9.28 2.72 -13.77
N GLY A 74 9.77 3.36 -12.70
CA GLY A 74 11.13 3.15 -12.18
C GLY A 74 11.31 1.80 -11.48
N LYS A 75 12.55 1.31 -11.39
CA LYS A 75 12.91 0.15 -10.56
C LYS A 75 13.44 0.62 -9.22
N TYR A 76 12.80 0.19 -8.13
CA TYR A 76 13.14 0.66 -6.79
C TYR A 76 13.87 -0.41 -5.97
N LYS A 77 14.82 0.02 -5.13
CA LYS A 77 15.53 -0.88 -4.22
C LYS A 77 14.54 -1.47 -3.21
N GLY A 78 14.54 -2.80 -3.07
CA GLY A 78 13.62 -3.50 -2.17
C GLY A 78 12.25 -3.81 -2.78
N GLU A 79 12.02 -3.43 -4.05
CA GLU A 79 10.88 -3.92 -4.80
C GLU A 79 10.96 -5.45 -4.97
N THR A 80 9.83 -6.12 -4.81
CA THR A 80 9.70 -7.58 -4.97
C THR A 80 8.62 -7.90 -6.00
N ARG A 81 8.36 -9.20 -6.22
CA ARG A 81 7.23 -9.68 -7.01
C ARG A 81 6.36 -10.57 -6.16
N ASP A 82 5.04 -10.40 -6.25
CA ASP A 82 4.06 -11.18 -5.48
C ASP A 82 3.09 -11.88 -6.41
N CYS A 83 3.06 -13.21 -6.30
CA CYS A 83 2.24 -14.11 -7.10
C CYS A 83 0.97 -14.58 -6.38
N LEU A 84 0.85 -14.30 -5.09
CA LEU A 84 -0.20 -14.84 -4.22
C LEU A 84 -1.33 -13.83 -4.04
N HIS A 85 -0.99 -12.55 -3.96
CA HIS A 85 -1.97 -11.47 -3.86
C HIS A 85 -2.18 -10.82 -5.23
N ARG A 86 -2.94 -11.49 -6.11
CA ARG A 86 -3.49 -10.85 -7.31
C ARG A 86 -4.69 -10.00 -6.91
N VAL A 87 -4.57 -8.68 -6.98
CA VAL A 87 -5.66 -7.75 -6.64
C VAL A 87 -6.32 -7.21 -7.90
#